data_AF-A0A934BT56-F1
#
_entry.id   AF-A0A934BT56-F1
#
_cell.length_a   1.000
_cell.length_b   1.000
_cell.length_c   1.000
_cell.angle_alpha   90.00
_cell.angle_beta   90.00
_cell.angle_gamma   90.00
#
_symmetry.space_group_name_H-M   'P 1'
#
loop_
_entity.id
_entity.type
_entity.pdbx_description
1 polymer ?
#
loop_
_entity_poly.entity_id
_entity_poly.type
_entity_poly.pdbx_seq_one_letter_code
_entity_poly.pdbx_strand_id
1 'polypeptide(L)'
;MNNKEFLRIIELGREGRNLEFKASAAWADADFRAKLIKTILAFSNVRDGGIIVVGVKESEEGNFAFEGVEPAHLDTFSPDNIASQVAEFADPYARVQMERVEREQKVFVVIQTEEFDEMPVVCKKDGRCNLRRGAIYTRSRRMPETVEVPSQTEMREILEMATEKRVRKLLEMQGRLKLPPVSSPGPTDDSRFDAQIAGLR
;
A
#
# COMPACT_ATOMS: atom_id res chain seq x y z
N MET A 1 -7.92 -11.88 1.94
CA MET A 1 -7.17 -12.91 1.18
C MET A 1 -7.59 -14.28 1.71
N ASN A 2 -7.51 -15.39 0.95
CA ASN A 2 -7.85 -16.71 1.52
C ASN A 2 -6.60 -17.36 2.16
N ASN A 3 -6.77 -18.13 3.24
CA ASN A 3 -5.69 -18.79 3.98
C ASN A 3 -4.77 -19.66 3.06
N LYS A 4 -5.34 -20.24 2.00
CA LYS A 4 -4.59 -21.01 0.98
C LYS A 4 -3.67 -20.16 0.10
N GLU A 5 -4.04 -18.93 -0.22
CA GLU A 5 -3.18 -18.02 -0.98
C GLU A 5 -2.00 -17.55 -0.14
N PHE A 6 -2.23 -17.35 1.16
CA PHE A 6 -1.18 -16.99 2.12
C PHE A 6 -0.11 -18.07 2.24
N LEU A 7 -0.51 -19.34 2.38
CA LEU A 7 0.42 -20.46 2.46
C LEU A 7 1.33 -20.53 1.22
N ARG A 8 0.79 -20.24 0.03
CA ARG A 8 1.60 -20.16 -1.20
C ARG A 8 2.62 -19.02 -1.20
N ILE A 9 2.26 -17.85 -0.68
CA ILE A 9 3.20 -16.71 -0.58
C ILE A 9 4.34 -17.04 0.39
N ILE A 10 4.01 -17.68 1.50
CA ILE A 10 4.98 -18.23 2.45
C ILE A 10 5.89 -19.28 1.77
N GLU A 11 5.34 -20.21 1.00
CA GLU A 11 6.09 -21.29 0.34
C GLU A 11 7.08 -20.80 -0.71
N LEU A 12 6.82 -19.66 -1.35
CA LEU A 12 7.74 -19.07 -2.33
C LEU A 12 9.06 -18.63 -1.70
N GLY A 13 9.08 -18.35 -0.38
CA GLY A 13 10.31 -18.13 0.39
C GLY A 13 11.23 -17.07 -0.21
N ARG A 14 10.68 -16.02 -0.81
CA ARG A 14 11.44 -14.92 -1.40
C ARG A 14 10.75 -13.61 -1.09
N GLU A 15 11.49 -12.67 -0.51
CA GLU A 15 11.00 -11.30 -0.41
C GLU A 15 10.76 -10.70 -1.79
N GLY A 16 9.69 -9.93 -1.88
CA GLY A 16 9.29 -9.25 -3.09
C GLY A 16 9.07 -7.77 -2.80
N ARG A 17 8.79 -7.01 -3.85
CA ARG A 17 8.44 -5.60 -3.70
C ARG A 17 7.21 -5.41 -2.79
N ASN A 18 6.30 -6.37 -2.77
CA ASN A 18 5.04 -6.36 -2.02
C ASN A 18 5.01 -7.37 -0.84
N LEU A 19 6.15 -7.96 -0.48
CA LEU A 19 6.25 -8.94 0.60
C LEU A 19 7.46 -8.65 1.48
N GLU A 20 7.24 -8.59 2.79
CA GLU A 20 8.26 -8.37 3.80
C GLU A 20 8.20 -9.48 4.86
N PHE A 21 9.34 -10.06 5.22
CA PHE A 21 9.45 -10.98 6.34
C PHE A 21 10.02 -10.28 7.57
N LYS A 22 9.48 -10.67 8.74
CA LYS A 22 9.97 -10.21 10.04
C LYS A 22 10.06 -11.38 11.01
N ALA A 23 11.18 -11.43 11.74
CA ALA A 23 11.31 -12.33 12.86
C ALA A 23 10.28 -12.00 13.96
N SER A 24 10.04 -12.95 14.86
CA SER A 24 9.18 -12.72 16.01
C SER A 24 9.74 -11.61 16.90
N ALA A 25 8.90 -10.65 17.26
CA ALA A 25 9.20 -9.63 18.26
C ALA A 25 7.89 -9.11 18.87
N ALA A 26 7.96 -8.63 20.10
CA ALA A 26 6.83 -7.98 20.75
C ALA A 26 6.48 -6.66 20.05
N TRP A 27 5.18 -6.40 19.86
CA TRP A 27 4.69 -5.12 19.35
C TRP A 27 5.04 -3.93 20.26
N ALA A 28 5.30 -4.20 21.55
CA ALA A 28 5.76 -3.22 22.52
C ALA A 28 7.17 -2.67 22.17
N ASP A 29 8.02 -3.45 21.49
CA ASP A 29 9.32 -2.99 21.01
C ASP A 29 9.15 -1.81 20.05
N ALA A 30 9.70 -0.66 20.45
CA ALA A 30 9.49 0.60 19.75
C ALA A 30 10.20 0.64 18.39
N ASP A 31 11.33 -0.03 18.23
CA ASP A 31 12.09 -0.05 16.97
C ASP A 31 11.46 -1.05 15.99
N PHE A 32 11.04 -2.21 16.49
CA PHE A 32 10.27 -3.18 15.70
C PHE A 32 8.97 -2.56 15.18
N ARG A 33 8.20 -1.92 16.08
CA ARG A 33 6.97 -1.22 15.73
C ARG A 33 7.21 -0.10 14.72
N ALA A 34 8.25 0.71 14.91
CA ALA A 34 8.56 1.79 13.97
C ALA A 34 8.96 1.26 12.59
N LYS A 35 9.71 0.16 12.51
CA LYS A 35 10.02 -0.52 11.24
C LYS A 35 8.74 -1.00 10.56
N LEU A 36 7.83 -1.66 11.29
CA LEU A 36 6.55 -2.11 10.74
C LEU A 36 5.69 -0.95 10.23
N ILE A 37 5.54 0.13 11.00
CA ILE A 37 4.81 1.33 10.57
C ILE A 37 5.42 1.87 9.28
N LYS A 38 6.75 2.01 9.22
CA LYS A 38 7.44 2.50 8.02
C LYS A 38 7.18 1.60 6.80
N THR A 39 7.18 0.28 6.97
CA THR A 39 6.86 -0.67 5.90
C THR A 39 5.40 -0.58 5.47
N ILE A 40 4.46 -0.37 6.40
CA ILE A 40 3.04 -0.15 6.09
C ILE A 40 2.88 1.13 5.25
N LEU A 41 3.49 2.24 5.66
CA LEU A 41 3.46 3.48 4.87
C LEU A 41 4.08 3.28 3.47
N ALA A 42 5.12 2.46 3.37
CA ALA A 42 5.73 2.13 2.08
C ALA A 42 4.80 1.31 1.19
N PHE A 43 4.18 0.25 1.73
CA PHE A 43 3.24 -0.58 0.99
C PHE A 43 2.00 0.20 0.57
N SER A 44 1.50 1.14 1.37
CA SER A 44 0.40 2.01 0.91
C SER A 44 0.72 2.80 -0.35
N ASN A 45 2.00 3.07 -0.64
CA ASN A 45 2.46 3.78 -1.83
C ASN A 45 3.00 2.85 -2.94
N VAL A 46 2.79 1.55 -2.84
CA VAL A 46 3.17 0.57 -3.85
C VAL A 46 1.90 0.01 -4.49
N ARG A 47 1.96 -0.26 -5.80
CA ARG A 47 0.84 -0.85 -6.54
C ARG A 47 0.43 -2.19 -5.90
N ASP A 48 -0.86 -2.39 -5.71
CA ASP A 48 -1.50 -3.53 -5.04
C ASP A 48 -1.17 -3.66 -3.54
N GLY A 49 -0.53 -2.67 -2.93
CA GLY A 49 -0.22 -2.65 -1.51
C GLY A 49 0.92 -3.60 -1.14
N GLY A 50 0.79 -4.32 -0.03
CA GLY A 50 1.77 -5.32 0.35
C GLY A 50 1.43 -6.09 1.62
N ILE A 51 2.24 -7.09 1.92
CA ILE A 51 2.03 -8.03 3.02
C ILE A 51 3.30 -8.08 3.87
N ILE A 52 3.14 -7.94 5.18
CA ILE A 52 4.19 -8.23 6.16
C ILE A 52 3.83 -9.53 6.86
N VAL A 53 4.77 -10.48 6.91
CA VAL A 53 4.61 -11.73 7.65
C VAL A 53 5.60 -11.78 8.80
N VAL A 54 5.08 -11.77 10.02
CA VAL A 54 5.86 -11.89 11.26
C VAL A 54 5.92 -13.36 11.68
N GLY A 55 7.09 -13.78 12.15
CA GLY A 55 7.41 -15.17 12.49
C GLY A 55 8.28 -15.87 11.46
N VAL A 56 8.92 -15.11 10.55
CA VAL A 56 9.83 -15.63 9.54
C VAL A 56 11.19 -14.97 9.74
N LYS A 57 12.21 -15.79 9.99
CA LYS A 57 13.57 -15.33 10.23
C LYS A 57 14.43 -15.63 9.01
N GLU A 58 15.10 -14.60 8.50
CA GLU A 58 16.11 -14.78 7.45
C GLU A 58 17.44 -15.23 8.09
N SER A 59 18.06 -16.25 7.53
CA SER A 59 19.40 -16.70 7.92
C SER A 59 20.47 -15.87 7.22
N GLU A 60 21.71 -15.95 7.71
CA GLU A 60 22.87 -15.28 7.08
C GLU A 60 23.13 -15.74 5.63
N GLU A 61 22.61 -16.91 5.25
CA GLU A 61 22.71 -17.48 3.91
C GLU A 61 21.55 -17.05 2.98
N GLY A 62 20.63 -16.19 3.46
CA GLY A 62 19.45 -15.76 2.71
C GLY A 62 18.31 -16.78 2.65
N ASN A 63 18.36 -17.80 3.52
CA ASN A 63 17.29 -18.79 3.64
C ASN A 63 16.26 -18.34 4.67
N PHE A 64 14.96 -18.58 4.42
CA PHE A 64 13.90 -18.22 5.34
C PHE A 64 13.49 -19.39 6.24
N ALA A 65 13.60 -19.19 7.56
CA ALA A 65 13.13 -20.09 8.59
C ALA A 65 11.74 -19.65 9.10
N PHE A 66 10.74 -20.51 8.89
CA PHE A 66 9.36 -20.28 9.33
C PHE A 66 9.21 -20.74 10.78
N GLU A 67 9.61 -19.89 11.72
CA GLU A 67 9.65 -20.20 13.16
C GLU A 67 8.29 -19.97 13.85
N GLY A 68 7.45 -19.11 13.27
CA GLY A 68 6.23 -18.61 13.91
C GLY A 68 6.53 -17.47 14.86
N VAL A 69 5.47 -16.90 15.43
CA VAL A 69 5.53 -15.86 16.46
C VAL A 69 5.52 -16.54 17.82
N GLU A 70 6.47 -16.18 18.67
CA GLU A 70 6.50 -16.66 20.05
C GLU A 70 5.20 -16.28 20.79
N PRO A 71 4.62 -17.15 21.63
CA PRO A 71 3.34 -16.89 22.29
C PRO A 71 3.31 -15.56 23.06
N ALA A 72 4.38 -15.24 23.79
CA ALA A 72 4.49 -13.99 24.54
C ALA A 72 4.47 -12.74 23.65
N HIS A 73 5.00 -12.84 22.42
CA HIS A 73 4.94 -11.77 21.44
C HIS A 73 3.55 -11.69 20.79
N LEU A 74 2.93 -12.82 20.46
CA LEU A 74 1.65 -12.91 19.78
C LEU A 74 0.52 -12.18 20.51
N ASP A 75 0.54 -12.22 21.85
CA ASP A 75 -0.44 -11.55 22.72
C ASP A 75 -0.34 -10.02 22.66
N THR A 76 0.79 -9.49 22.20
CA THR A 76 0.99 -8.03 22.07
C THR A 76 0.40 -7.46 20.77
N PHE A 77 0.06 -8.31 19.79
CA PHE A 77 -0.51 -7.87 18.52
C PHE A 77 -2.04 -7.74 18.62
N SER A 78 -2.56 -6.54 18.37
CA SER A 78 -4.00 -6.27 18.29
C SER A 78 -4.31 -5.47 17.02
N PRO A 79 -5.34 -5.85 16.23
CA PRO A 79 -5.71 -5.11 15.02
C PRO A 79 -5.94 -3.62 15.29
N ASP A 80 -6.64 -3.30 16.39
CA ASP A 80 -6.98 -1.92 16.76
C ASP A 80 -5.73 -1.13 17.19
N ASN A 81 -4.81 -1.76 17.91
CA ASN A 81 -3.55 -1.13 18.32
C ASN A 81 -2.67 -0.83 17.10
N ILE A 82 -2.57 -1.79 16.17
CA ILE A 82 -1.82 -1.60 14.92
C ILE A 82 -2.44 -0.45 14.11
N ALA A 83 -3.75 -0.48 13.88
CA ALA A 83 -4.45 0.54 13.09
C ALA A 83 -4.30 1.94 13.71
N SER A 84 -4.53 2.08 15.02
CA SER A 84 -4.41 3.36 15.73
C SER A 84 -2.99 3.92 15.68
N GLN A 85 -1.96 3.08 15.90
CA GLN A 85 -0.58 3.54 15.87
C GLN A 85 -0.09 3.86 14.46
N VAL A 86 -0.53 3.13 13.44
CA VAL A 86 -0.27 3.49 12.04
C VAL A 86 -0.91 4.84 11.69
N ALA A 87 -2.15 5.08 12.15
CA ALA A 87 -2.88 6.31 11.89
C ALA A 87 -2.20 7.56 12.51
N GLU A 88 -1.37 7.41 13.54
CA GLU A 88 -0.55 8.52 14.06
C GLU A 88 0.48 9.04 13.04
N PHE A 89 0.94 8.18 12.13
CA PHE A 89 1.97 8.50 11.15
C PHE A 89 1.43 8.68 9.73
N ALA A 90 0.30 8.07 9.38
CA ALA A 90 -0.24 8.12 8.02
C ALA A 90 -1.12 9.36 7.75
N ASP A 91 -0.87 10.06 6.65
CA ASP A 91 -1.77 11.08 6.08
C ASP A 91 -1.77 11.05 4.53
N PRO A 92 -2.88 10.73 3.84
CA PRO A 92 -4.15 10.22 4.36
C PRO A 92 -4.01 8.89 5.12
N TYR A 93 -5.13 8.31 5.57
CA TYR A 93 -5.08 7.03 6.29
C TYR A 93 -4.49 5.90 5.43
N ALA A 94 -3.70 5.03 6.06
CA ALA A 94 -3.30 3.75 5.48
C ALA A 94 -4.34 2.68 5.85
N ARG A 95 -4.79 1.89 4.87
CA ARG A 95 -5.68 0.75 5.12
C ARG A 95 -4.84 -0.46 5.47
N VAL A 96 -5.00 -0.93 6.70
CA VAL A 96 -4.26 -2.06 7.24
C VAL A 96 -5.22 -3.07 7.84
N GLN A 97 -4.97 -4.35 7.59
CA GLN A 97 -5.70 -5.47 8.16
C GLN A 97 -4.68 -6.44 8.76
N MET A 98 -5.00 -7.00 9.92
CA MET A 98 -4.14 -7.99 10.58
C MET A 98 -4.91 -9.28 10.81
N GLU A 99 -4.27 -10.39 10.44
CA GLU A 99 -4.79 -11.74 10.63
C GLU A 99 -3.73 -12.61 11.31
N ARG A 100 -4.20 -13.58 12.10
CA ARG A 100 -3.36 -14.66 12.63
C ARG A 100 -3.57 -15.88 11.76
N VAL A 101 -2.47 -16.49 11.30
CA VAL A 101 -2.53 -17.68 10.47
C VAL A 101 -1.73 -18.80 11.11
N GLU A 102 -2.34 -19.98 11.22
CA GLU A 102 -1.69 -21.18 11.73
C GLU A 102 -1.16 -22.06 10.58
N ARG A 103 0.08 -22.52 10.70
CA ARG A 103 0.72 -23.50 9.82
C ARG A 103 1.63 -24.39 10.64
N GLU A 104 1.53 -25.71 10.49
CA GLU A 104 2.45 -26.68 11.14
C GLU A 104 2.57 -26.42 12.66
N GLN A 105 1.44 -26.14 13.33
CA GLN A 105 1.37 -25.81 14.77
C GLN A 105 2.09 -24.52 15.19
N LYS A 106 2.45 -23.66 14.22
CA LYS A 106 3.04 -22.35 14.44
C LYS A 106 2.06 -21.27 14.00
N VAL A 107 1.99 -20.19 14.77
CA VAL A 107 1.13 -19.04 14.44
C VAL A 107 1.98 -17.93 13.85
N PHE A 108 1.53 -17.35 12.75
CA PHE A 108 2.13 -16.21 12.08
C PHE A 108 1.19 -15.01 12.20
N VAL A 109 1.76 -13.81 12.28
CA VAL A 109 0.97 -12.56 12.19
C VAL A 109 1.16 -12.00 10.80
N VAL A 110 0.04 -11.77 10.13
CA VAL A 110 -0.01 -11.29 8.74
C VAL A 110 -0.61 -9.91 8.76
N ILE A 111 0.12 -8.93 8.26
CA ILE A 111 -0.34 -7.55 8.16
C ILE A 111 -0.45 -7.21 6.68
N GLN A 112 -1.69 -7.13 6.19
CA GLN A 112 -1.97 -6.71 4.83
C GLN A 112 -2.20 -5.20 4.80
N THR A 113 -1.52 -4.52 3.89
CA THR A 113 -1.69 -3.09 3.63
C THR A 113 -2.22 -2.92 2.22
N GLU A 114 -3.28 -2.14 2.05
CA GLU A 114 -3.79 -1.79 0.72
C GLU A 114 -3.04 -0.57 0.17
N GLU A 115 -2.97 -0.50 -1.16
CA GLU A 115 -2.60 0.70 -1.90
C GLU A 115 -3.52 1.88 -1.54
N PHE A 116 -3.00 3.10 -1.56
CA PHE A 116 -3.79 4.29 -1.29
C PHE A 116 -4.97 4.46 -2.27
N ASP A 117 -6.06 5.07 -1.80
CA ASP A 117 -7.28 5.22 -2.60
C ASP A 117 -7.20 6.28 -3.68
N GLU A 118 -6.61 7.44 -3.33
CA GLU A 118 -6.63 8.63 -4.18
C GLU A 118 -5.33 9.40 -4.14
N MET A 119 -4.78 9.64 -2.94
CA MET A 119 -3.55 10.40 -2.75
C MET A 119 -2.51 9.54 -2.04
N PRO A 120 -1.21 9.71 -2.37
CA PRO A 120 -0.13 9.00 -1.69
C PRO A 120 -0.17 9.23 -0.19
N VAL A 121 0.14 8.19 0.58
CA VAL A 121 0.27 8.28 2.03
C VAL A 121 1.61 8.91 2.38
N VAL A 122 1.55 10.05 3.06
CA VAL A 122 2.70 10.80 3.57
C VAL A 122 2.83 10.54 5.07
N CYS A 123 4.07 10.46 5.55
CA CYS A 123 4.35 10.40 6.97
C CYS A 123 4.11 11.77 7.62
N LYS A 124 3.13 11.92 8.52
CA LYS A 124 2.80 13.21 9.16
C LYS A 124 3.53 13.49 10.48
N LYS A 125 4.35 12.54 10.97
CA LYS A 125 5.01 12.62 12.28
C LYS A 125 6.41 12.03 12.24
N ASP A 126 7.35 12.67 12.95
CA ASP A 126 8.70 12.13 13.13
C ASP A 126 8.70 10.99 14.17
N GLY A 127 9.60 10.03 14.01
CA GLY A 127 9.66 8.86 14.89
C GLY A 127 10.97 8.08 14.78
N ARG A 128 11.00 6.94 15.44
CA ARG A 128 12.14 6.01 15.42
C ARG A 128 12.38 5.44 14.02
N CYS A 129 13.54 4.83 13.82
CA CYS A 129 13.93 4.19 12.55
C CYS A 129 13.84 5.12 11.32
N ASN A 130 14.13 6.41 11.52
CA ASN A 130 14.08 7.45 10.50
C ASN A 130 12.68 7.58 9.85
N LEU A 131 11.63 7.47 10.65
CA LEU A 131 10.31 8.00 10.31
C LEU A 131 10.39 9.52 10.36
N ARG A 132 10.20 10.18 9.21
CA ARG A 132 10.41 11.61 9.02
C ARG A 132 9.12 12.23 8.53
N ARG A 133 8.70 13.33 9.15
CA ARG A 133 7.55 14.11 8.73
C ARG A 133 7.73 14.63 7.30
N GLY A 134 6.67 14.54 6.51
CA GLY A 134 6.64 14.91 5.09
C GLY A 134 7.31 13.91 4.16
N ALA A 135 7.85 12.79 4.67
CA ALA A 135 8.44 11.76 3.82
C ALA A 135 7.35 10.87 3.21
N ILE A 136 7.56 10.47 1.96
CA ILE A 136 6.86 9.36 1.32
C ILE A 136 7.81 8.17 1.36
N TYR A 137 7.30 7.02 1.80
CA TYR A 137 8.05 5.76 1.78
C TYR A 137 7.56 4.89 0.64
N THR A 138 8.44 4.07 0.11
CA THR A 138 8.13 3.11 -0.96
C THR A 138 9.04 1.89 -0.85
N ARG A 139 8.78 0.89 -1.68
CA ARG A 139 9.65 -0.28 -1.83
C ARG A 139 10.50 -0.09 -3.07
N SER A 140 11.82 -0.05 -2.86
CA SER A 140 12.81 0.16 -3.92
C SER A 140 12.65 -0.87 -5.03
N ARG A 141 12.87 -0.45 -6.28
CA ARG A 141 12.86 -1.36 -7.43
C ARG A 141 14.13 -2.20 -7.54
N ARG A 142 15.25 -1.71 -7.00
CA ARG A 142 16.54 -2.40 -7.07
C ARG A 142 16.64 -3.55 -6.09
N MET A 143 16.16 -3.32 -4.88
CA MET A 143 16.22 -4.28 -3.77
C MET A 143 14.90 -4.18 -3.00
N PRO A 144 14.36 -5.31 -2.49
CA PRO A 144 13.19 -5.33 -1.63
C PRO A 144 13.46 -4.65 -0.26
N GLU A 145 13.64 -3.32 -0.24
CA GLU A 145 13.85 -2.53 0.97
C GLU A 145 12.85 -1.40 1.10
N THR A 146 12.50 -1.10 2.34
CA THR A 146 11.63 0.04 2.70
C THR A 146 12.49 1.29 2.86
N VAL A 147 12.32 2.23 1.93
CA VAL A 147 13.12 3.46 1.88
C VAL A 147 12.23 4.68 1.71
N GLU A 148 12.72 5.84 2.14
CA GLU A 148 12.15 7.10 1.65
C GLU A 148 12.34 7.14 0.12
N VAL A 149 11.37 7.68 -0.62
CA VAL A 149 11.36 7.66 -2.10
C VAL A 149 12.77 8.03 -2.63
N PRO A 150 13.51 7.06 -3.20
CA PRO A 150 14.96 7.18 -3.35
C PRO A 150 15.35 7.92 -4.63
N SER A 151 14.43 8.00 -5.59
CA SER A 151 14.69 8.64 -6.88
C SER A 151 13.43 9.22 -7.52
N GLN A 152 13.64 10.04 -8.54
CA GLN A 152 12.59 10.61 -9.39
C GLN A 152 11.73 9.54 -10.09
N THR A 153 12.26 8.34 -10.32
CA THR A 153 11.54 7.25 -11.00
C THR A 153 10.42 6.71 -10.11
N GLU A 154 10.74 6.36 -8.87
CA GLU A 154 9.75 5.92 -7.88
C GLU A 154 8.76 7.04 -7.55
N MET A 155 9.24 8.30 -7.46
CA MET A 155 8.34 9.44 -7.25
C MET A 155 7.32 9.57 -8.40
N ARG A 156 7.79 9.47 -9.64
CA ARG A 156 6.92 9.57 -10.83
C ARG A 156 5.88 8.45 -10.85
N GLU A 157 6.27 7.22 -10.54
CA GLU A 157 5.35 6.08 -10.43
C GLU A 157 4.22 6.35 -9.42
N ILE A 158 4.56 6.89 -8.25
CA ILE A 158 3.57 7.24 -7.20
C ILE A 158 2.62 8.34 -7.69
N LEU A 159 3.15 9.38 -8.34
CA LEU A 159 2.34 10.49 -8.86
C LEU A 159 1.43 10.06 -10.03
N GLU A 160 1.92 9.17 -10.89
CA GLU A 160 1.12 8.57 -11.98
C GLU A 160 -0.05 7.77 -11.40
N MET A 161 0.19 6.91 -10.41
CA MET A 161 -0.87 6.17 -9.71
C MET A 161 -1.91 7.10 -9.08
N ALA A 162 -1.47 8.18 -8.41
CA ALA A 162 -2.37 9.17 -7.83
C ALA A 162 -3.21 9.90 -8.89
N THR A 163 -2.59 10.25 -10.01
CA THR A 163 -3.27 10.91 -11.14
C THR A 163 -4.32 9.99 -11.75
N GLU A 164 -3.99 8.73 -12.04
CA GLU A 164 -4.91 7.73 -12.56
C GLU A 164 -6.13 7.55 -11.66
N LYS A 165 -5.91 7.40 -10.35
CA LYS A 165 -7.00 7.25 -9.36
C LYS A 165 -7.88 8.47 -9.28
N ARG A 166 -7.30 9.67 -9.27
CA ARG A 166 -8.06 10.92 -9.17
C ARG A 166 -8.87 11.20 -10.44
N VAL A 167 -8.33 10.89 -11.62
CA VAL A 167 -9.08 10.94 -12.89
C VAL A 167 -10.23 9.94 -12.87
N ARG A 168 -10.01 8.69 -12.43
CA ARG A 168 -11.08 7.70 -12.29
C ARG A 168 -12.20 8.20 -11.39
N LYS A 169 -11.87 8.70 -10.20
CA LYS A 169 -12.85 9.23 -9.24
C LYS A 169 -13.63 10.43 -9.79
N LEU A 170 -12.96 11.30 -10.54
CA LEU A 170 -13.60 12.42 -11.23
C LEU A 170 -14.64 11.94 -12.25
N LEU A 171 -14.31 10.95 -13.08
CA LEU A 171 -15.22 10.38 -14.07
C LEU A 171 -16.40 9.67 -13.41
N GLU A 172 -16.17 8.91 -12.32
CA GLU A 172 -17.22 8.29 -11.52
C GLU A 172 -18.18 9.34 -10.94
N MET A 173 -17.65 10.45 -10.40
CA MET A 173 -18.44 11.55 -9.88
C MET A 173 -19.25 12.24 -10.99
N GLN A 174 -18.65 12.48 -12.16
CA GLN A 174 -19.32 13.06 -13.32
C GLN A 174 -20.53 12.22 -13.75
N GLY A 175 -20.36 10.90 -13.83
CA GLY A 175 -21.44 9.95 -14.14
C GLY A 175 -22.56 9.98 -13.11
N ARG A 176 -22.22 10.02 -11.81
CA ARG A 176 -23.21 10.13 -10.71
C ARG A 176 -24.00 11.43 -10.74
N LEU A 177 -23.35 12.54 -11.08
CA LEU A 177 -23.97 13.87 -11.18
C LEU A 177 -24.68 14.10 -12.53
N LYS A 178 -24.64 13.13 -13.45
CA LYS A 178 -25.21 13.25 -14.81
C LYS A 178 -24.70 14.48 -15.58
N LEU A 179 -23.47 14.90 -15.31
CA LEU A 179 -22.85 15.98 -16.05
C LEU A 179 -22.49 15.48 -17.46
N PRO A 180 -22.67 16.31 -18.50
CA PRO A 180 -22.28 15.93 -19.85
C PRO A 180 -20.78 15.63 -19.90
N PRO A 181 -20.33 14.66 -20.73
CA PRO A 181 -18.91 14.38 -20.90
C PRO A 181 -18.17 15.66 -21.31
N VAL A 182 -16.94 15.84 -20.82
CA VAL A 182 -16.11 17.02 -21.14
C VAL A 182 -15.90 17.11 -22.66
N SER A 183 -15.89 15.97 -23.34
CA SER A 183 -16.06 15.84 -24.77
C SER A 183 -17.53 15.62 -25.13
N SER A 184 -18.35 16.66 -25.05
CA SER A 184 -19.33 16.79 -26.13
C SER A 184 -18.50 17.21 -27.33
N PRO A 185 -18.32 16.36 -28.36
CA PRO A 185 -17.81 16.89 -29.61
C PRO A 185 -18.69 18.10 -29.93
N GLY A 186 -18.09 19.28 -30.05
CA GLY A 186 -18.80 20.39 -30.67
C GLY A 186 -19.38 19.91 -32.00
N PRO A 187 -20.41 20.57 -32.52
CA PRO A 187 -20.98 20.19 -33.81
C PRO A 187 -19.82 19.97 -34.79
N THR A 188 -19.74 18.76 -35.35
CA THR A 188 -18.77 18.40 -36.39
C THR A 188 -18.86 19.42 -37.51
N ASP A 189 -17.77 19.61 -38.26
CA ASP A 189 -17.75 20.55 -39.38
C ASP A 189 -18.94 20.32 -40.34
N ASP A 190 -19.33 19.06 -40.54
CA ASP A 190 -20.55 18.67 -41.29
C ASP A 190 -21.84 19.24 -40.67
N SER A 191 -22.05 19.07 -39.37
CA SER A 191 -23.24 19.59 -38.68
C SER A 191 -23.27 21.13 -38.62
N ARG A 192 -22.11 21.79 -38.63
CA ARG A 192 -22.01 23.25 -38.76
C ARG A 192 -22.33 23.71 -40.17
N PHE A 193 -21.88 22.97 -41.18
CA PHE A 193 -22.16 23.25 -42.58
C PHE A 193 -23.65 23.09 -42.90
N ASP A 194 -24.28 22.01 -42.45
CA ASP A 194 -25.71 21.77 -42.65
C ASP A 194 -26.59 22.86 -42.01
N ALA A 195 -26.21 23.33 -40.82
CA ALA A 195 -26.89 24.43 -40.14
C ALA A 195 -26.78 25.76 -40.90
N GLN A 196 -25.64 26.02 -41.57
CA GLN A 196 -25.47 27.21 -42.41
C GLN A 196 -26.32 27.13 -43.69
N ILE A 197 -26.39 25.97 -44.33
CA ILE A 197 -27.21 25.76 -45.52
C ILE A 197 -28.71 25.89 -45.22
N ALA A 198 -29.16 25.38 -44.06
CA ALA A 198 -30.55 25.50 -43.62
C ALA A 198 -30.98 26.96 -43.36
N GLY A 199 -30.07 27.83 -42.93
CA GLY A 199 -30.33 29.26 -42.71
C GLY A 199 -30.36 30.13 -43.99
N LEU A 200 -30.05 29.55 -45.15
CA LEU A 200 -30.02 30.22 -46.45
C LEU A 200 -31.23 29.89 -47.34
N ARG A 201 -32.21 29.11 -46.84
CA ARG A 201 -33.45 28.77 -47.52
C ARG A 201 -34.65 29.54 -46.99
#